data_AF-A0A6B3LEJ9-F1
#
_entry.id   AF-A0A6B3LEJ9-F1
#
_cell.length_a   1.000
_cell.length_b   1.000
_cell.length_c   1.000
_cell.angle_alpha   90.00
_cell.angle_beta   90.00
_cell.angle_gamma   90.00
#
_symmetry.space_group_name_H-M   'P 1'
#
loop_
_entity.id
_entity.type
_entity.pdbx_description
1 polymer ?
#
loop_
_entity_poly.entity_id
_entity_poly.type
_entity_poly.pdbx_seq_one_letter_code
_entity_poly.pdbx_strand_id
1 'polypeptide(L)'
;MYPIEPIAIIESPYQEKFAVPRQPRLVPSATARVKLLGECNCAESIRGIEQFSHVWLLFLFDQNLAAGWKPTVRPPRLGGNERVGVFASRATFRPNGIGISAVELKGVSKEGDQYYLELGSVDLVNGTPIIDIKPYIPYSDSITDAQGGYAEQEPQRMAVTFSDAARQMLQAHPEGKIRQAVIREVLAQDPRPAYKKHRADDKLYAVNLYDWNVKFTVNAEAIVVNAIEPF
;
A
#
# COMPACT_ATOMS: atom_id res chain seq x y z
N MET A 1 -0.63 -14.40 -27.41
CA MET A 1 -0.87 -14.09 -25.98
C MET A 1 0.40 -14.48 -25.25
N TYR A 2 0.97 -13.61 -24.42
CA TYR A 2 2.16 -13.91 -23.63
C TYR A 2 1.69 -14.19 -22.19
N PRO A 3 1.72 -15.44 -21.70
CA PRO A 3 1.31 -15.74 -20.34
C PRO A 3 2.30 -15.10 -19.35
N ILE A 4 1.77 -14.62 -18.23
CA ILE A 4 2.55 -14.10 -17.10
C ILE A 4 2.11 -14.86 -15.86
N GLU A 5 3.06 -15.47 -15.18
CA GLU A 5 2.83 -16.20 -13.94
C GLU A 5 3.43 -15.43 -12.76
N PRO A 6 2.75 -15.38 -11.60
CA PRO A 6 3.32 -14.80 -10.39
C PRO A 6 4.58 -15.54 -9.93
N ILE A 7 5.64 -14.79 -9.65
CA ILE A 7 6.90 -15.30 -9.08
C ILE A 7 6.93 -15.16 -7.56
N ALA A 8 6.02 -14.38 -7.00
CA ALA A 8 5.92 -14.14 -5.56
C ALA A 8 4.52 -13.67 -5.16
N ILE A 9 4.22 -13.72 -3.86
CA ILE A 9 3.03 -13.10 -3.25
C ILE A 9 3.50 -12.17 -2.14
N ILE A 10 2.91 -10.98 -2.04
CA ILE A 10 3.20 -10.07 -0.92
C ILE A 10 2.33 -10.40 0.30
N GLU A 11 2.97 -10.43 1.46
CA GLU A 11 2.33 -10.47 2.78
C GLU A 11 2.42 -9.07 3.39
N SER A 12 1.30 -8.36 3.48
CA SER A 12 1.26 -6.97 3.91
C SER A 12 0.19 -6.71 4.99
N PRO A 13 0.28 -5.57 5.71
CA PRO A 13 -0.73 -5.20 6.70
C PRO A 13 -2.11 -4.88 6.09
N TYR A 14 -2.23 -4.64 4.79
CA TYR A 14 -3.45 -4.09 4.21
C TYR A 14 -4.34 -5.21 3.69
N GLN A 15 -5.48 -5.48 4.33
CA GLN A 15 -6.38 -6.55 3.89
C GLN A 15 -7.36 -6.13 2.79
N GLU A 16 -7.47 -4.82 2.53
CA GLU A 16 -8.37 -4.26 1.54
C GLU A 16 -7.83 -2.98 0.91
N LYS A 17 -8.31 -2.65 -0.30
CA LYS A 17 -7.85 -1.47 -1.07
C LYS A 17 -8.05 -0.13 -0.35
N PHE A 18 -9.02 -0.03 0.56
CA PHE A 18 -9.40 1.23 1.20
C PHE A 18 -8.34 1.72 2.20
N ALA A 19 -7.55 0.79 2.77
CA ALA A 19 -6.53 1.08 3.78
C ALA A 19 -5.11 1.17 3.20
N VAL A 20 -4.94 0.91 1.89
CA VAL A 20 -3.63 0.94 1.23
C VAL A 20 -3.23 2.40 1.01
N PRO A 21 -1.99 2.80 1.38
CA PRO A 21 -1.49 4.13 1.06
C PRO A 21 -1.50 4.35 -0.46
N ARG A 22 -1.71 5.60 -0.87
CA ARG A 22 -1.86 5.90 -2.31
C ARG A 22 -0.59 5.68 -3.12
N GLN A 23 0.56 5.74 -2.45
CA GLN A 23 1.92 5.64 -2.98
C GLN A 23 2.82 5.07 -1.89
N PRO A 24 3.95 4.44 -2.22
CA PRO A 24 4.91 3.96 -1.22
C PRO A 24 5.50 5.13 -0.42
N ARG A 25 6.09 4.84 0.74
CA ARG A 25 6.71 5.79 1.71
C ARG A 25 5.75 6.62 2.57
N LEU A 26 4.45 6.62 2.29
CA LEU A 26 3.48 7.38 3.12
C LEU A 26 3.25 6.76 4.51
N VAL A 27 3.58 5.48 4.68
CA VAL A 27 3.43 4.69 5.91
C VAL A 27 4.78 4.04 6.25
N PRO A 28 5.77 4.82 6.73
CA PRO A 28 7.13 4.32 6.97
C PRO A 28 7.21 3.25 8.06
N SER A 29 6.26 3.21 8.99
CA SER A 29 6.22 2.20 10.04
C SER A 29 5.74 0.83 9.55
N ALA A 30 5.12 0.76 8.36
CA ALA A 30 4.62 -0.50 7.81
C ALA A 30 5.77 -1.33 7.24
N THR A 31 5.79 -2.59 7.65
CA THR A 31 6.63 -3.64 7.07
C THR A 31 5.76 -4.64 6.34
N ALA A 32 6.35 -5.30 5.37
CA ALA A 32 5.75 -6.39 4.62
C ALA A 32 6.87 -7.34 4.19
N ARG A 33 6.50 -8.49 3.66
CA ARG A 33 7.47 -9.39 3.06
C ARG A 33 6.94 -9.98 1.76
N VAL A 34 7.83 -10.25 0.83
CA VAL A 34 7.51 -10.94 -0.42
C VAL A 34 7.92 -12.39 -0.30
N LYS A 35 6.93 -13.28 -0.36
CA LYS A 35 7.11 -14.73 -0.37
C LYS A 35 7.35 -15.22 -1.80
N LEU A 36 8.56 -15.68 -2.10
CA LEU A 36 8.90 -16.20 -3.43
C LEU A 36 8.18 -17.52 -3.71
N LEU A 37 7.83 -17.77 -4.97
CA LEU A 37 7.07 -18.95 -5.39
C LEU A 37 7.83 -19.80 -6.41
N GLY A 38 7.47 -21.08 -6.49
CA GLY A 38 7.93 -22.00 -7.52
C GLY A 38 9.45 -22.06 -7.64
N GLU A 39 9.93 -22.10 -8.88
CA GLU A 39 11.38 -22.14 -9.18
C GLU A 39 12.12 -20.86 -8.75
N CYS A 40 11.41 -19.74 -8.61
CA CYS A 40 11.99 -18.49 -8.13
C CYS A 40 12.30 -18.51 -6.63
N ASN A 41 11.71 -19.43 -5.85
CA ASN A 41 12.01 -19.61 -4.42
C ASN A 41 13.34 -20.37 -4.21
N CYS A 42 14.44 -19.75 -4.59
CA CYS A 42 15.80 -20.29 -4.40
C CYS A 42 16.79 -19.19 -4.04
N ALA A 43 17.94 -19.56 -3.47
CA ALA A 43 18.96 -18.57 -3.08
C ALA A 43 19.61 -17.91 -4.31
N GLU A 44 19.70 -18.64 -5.42
CA GLU A 44 20.29 -18.20 -6.68
C GLU A 44 19.54 -17.00 -7.27
N SER A 45 18.20 -16.99 -7.22
CA SER A 45 17.38 -15.94 -7.82
C SER A 45 17.51 -14.60 -7.10
N ILE A 46 17.89 -14.60 -5.81
CA ILE A 46 18.04 -13.42 -4.97
C ILE A 46 19.49 -13.13 -4.56
N ARG A 47 20.46 -13.85 -5.12
CA ARG A 47 21.87 -13.68 -4.79
C ARG A 47 22.31 -12.25 -5.10
N GLY A 48 22.81 -11.56 -4.08
CA GLY A 48 23.33 -10.20 -4.20
C GLY A 48 22.26 -9.10 -4.18
N ILE A 49 20.99 -9.43 -3.96
CA ILE A 49 19.90 -8.44 -3.88
C ILE A 49 20.08 -7.44 -2.73
N GLU A 50 20.71 -7.88 -1.63
CA GLU A 50 20.97 -7.04 -0.45
C GLU A 50 22.02 -5.93 -0.67
N GLN A 51 22.65 -5.89 -1.85
CA GLN A 51 23.47 -4.75 -2.27
C GLN A 51 22.63 -3.50 -2.57
N PHE A 52 21.32 -3.65 -2.71
CA PHE A 52 20.39 -2.57 -3.04
C PHE A 52 19.50 -2.26 -1.83
N SER A 53 19.30 -0.97 -1.53
CA SER A 53 18.39 -0.55 -0.46
C SER A 53 16.93 -0.51 -0.89
N HIS A 54 16.66 -0.56 -2.19
CA HIS A 54 15.32 -0.47 -2.77
C HIS A 54 15.18 -1.39 -3.97
N VAL A 55 13.96 -1.88 -4.18
CA VAL A 55 13.57 -2.69 -5.34
C VAL A 55 12.29 -2.13 -5.97
N TRP A 56 12.18 -2.30 -7.27
CA TRP A 56 10.92 -2.25 -8.00
C TRP A 56 10.20 -3.58 -7.83
N LEU A 57 8.94 -3.51 -7.41
CA LEU A 57 7.98 -4.60 -7.53
C LEU A 57 7.04 -4.31 -8.69
N LEU A 58 6.94 -5.24 -9.64
CA LEU A 58 5.87 -5.25 -10.63
C LEU A 58 4.84 -6.27 -10.17
N PHE A 59 3.57 -5.86 -10.14
CA PHE A 59 2.50 -6.67 -9.55
C PHE A 59 1.22 -6.60 -10.35
N LEU A 60 0.30 -7.53 -10.11
CA LEU A 60 -1.00 -7.56 -10.77
C LEU A 60 -2.06 -6.87 -9.92
N PHE A 61 -2.90 -6.04 -10.55
CA PHE A 61 -4.15 -5.53 -9.96
C PHE A 61 -5.22 -6.63 -9.95
N ASP A 62 -4.89 -7.78 -9.35
CA ASP A 62 -5.66 -9.03 -9.29
C ASP A 62 -7.15 -8.79 -8.98
N GLN A 63 -7.44 -7.98 -7.97
CA GLN A 63 -8.80 -7.65 -7.55
C GLN A 63 -9.59 -6.74 -8.52
N ASN A 64 -9.01 -6.32 -9.66
CA ASN A 64 -9.70 -5.52 -10.68
C ASN A 64 -9.70 -6.19 -12.06
N LEU A 65 -8.96 -7.29 -12.25
CA LEU A 65 -8.82 -7.93 -13.57
C LEU A 65 -10.18 -8.34 -14.16
N ALA A 66 -11.06 -8.92 -13.34
CA ALA A 66 -12.39 -9.35 -13.76
C ALA A 66 -13.32 -8.20 -14.17
N ALA A 67 -13.07 -6.98 -13.70
CA ALA A 67 -13.89 -5.81 -14.03
C ALA A 67 -13.57 -5.21 -15.42
N GLY A 68 -12.52 -5.70 -16.08
CA GLY A 68 -12.05 -5.19 -17.36
C GLY A 68 -11.37 -3.82 -17.26
N TRP A 69 -10.84 -3.35 -18.38
CA TRP A 69 -10.16 -2.06 -18.47
C TRP A 69 -11.10 -0.94 -18.92
N LYS A 70 -10.70 0.31 -18.66
CA LYS A 70 -11.44 1.50 -19.12
C LYS A 70 -10.47 2.49 -19.77
N PRO A 71 -10.83 3.14 -20.90
CA PRO A 71 -9.95 4.10 -21.56
C PRO A 71 -9.75 5.40 -20.77
N THR A 72 -10.69 5.73 -19.89
CA THR A 72 -10.64 6.93 -19.04
C THR A 72 -11.05 6.61 -17.60
N VAL A 73 -10.53 7.41 -16.67
CA VAL A 73 -10.77 7.28 -15.22
C VAL A 73 -10.98 8.65 -14.59
N ARG A 74 -11.47 8.68 -13.34
CA ARG A 74 -11.67 9.89 -12.54
C ARG A 74 -10.68 9.89 -11.36
N PRO A 75 -9.50 10.52 -11.48
CA PRO A 75 -8.52 10.54 -10.40
C PRO A 75 -9.08 11.26 -9.16
N PRO A 76 -8.90 10.71 -7.95
CA PRO A 76 -9.31 11.36 -6.70
C PRO A 76 -8.73 12.77 -6.52
N ARG A 77 -7.53 13.03 -7.05
CA ARG A 77 -6.83 14.33 -6.95
C ARG A 77 -7.49 15.44 -7.77
N LEU A 78 -8.29 15.10 -8.78
CA LEU A 78 -9.03 16.05 -9.61
C LEU A 78 -10.50 16.20 -9.14
N GLY A 79 -10.74 16.01 -7.84
CA GLY A 79 -12.07 16.13 -7.23
C GLY A 79 -13.10 15.08 -7.69
N GLY A 80 -12.69 14.08 -8.49
CA GLY A 80 -13.57 13.03 -9.02
C GLY A 80 -14.49 13.46 -10.17
N ASN A 81 -14.55 14.74 -10.51
CA ASN A 81 -15.43 15.24 -11.57
C ASN A 81 -14.76 15.28 -12.94
N GLU A 82 -13.45 15.45 -12.98
CA GLU A 82 -12.66 15.44 -14.21
C GLU A 82 -12.30 14.00 -14.63
N ARG A 83 -12.23 13.77 -15.95
CA ARG A 83 -11.76 12.50 -16.53
C ARG A 83 -10.44 12.71 -17.24
N VAL A 84 -9.53 11.75 -17.06
CA VAL A 84 -8.27 11.67 -17.80
C VAL A 84 -8.14 10.30 -18.48
N GLY A 85 -7.31 10.21 -19.51
CA GLY A 85 -6.96 8.93 -20.12
C GLY A 85 -6.30 7.99 -19.10
N VAL A 86 -6.57 6.69 -19.18
CA VAL A 86 -6.03 5.72 -18.21
C VAL A 86 -4.49 5.72 -18.17
N PHE A 87 -3.85 5.94 -19.33
CA PHE A 87 -2.40 6.06 -19.45
C PHE A 87 -1.82 7.35 -18.87
N ALA A 88 -2.63 8.41 -18.73
CA ALA A 88 -2.30 9.64 -18.03
C ALA A 88 -2.58 9.57 -16.52
N SER A 89 -2.68 8.35 -15.96
CA SER A 89 -3.01 8.09 -14.57
C SER A 89 -2.30 6.83 -14.05
N ARG A 90 -2.32 6.60 -12.73
CA ARG A 90 -1.94 5.32 -12.10
C ARG A 90 -3.15 4.45 -11.72
N ALA A 91 -4.27 4.59 -12.42
CA ALA A 91 -5.46 3.79 -12.14
C ALA A 91 -5.28 2.31 -12.48
N THR A 92 -6.05 1.45 -11.81
CA THR A 92 -5.93 -0.01 -11.88
C THR A 92 -6.63 -0.65 -13.08
N PHE A 93 -7.62 0.03 -13.67
CA PHE A 93 -8.44 -0.47 -14.79
C PHE A 93 -7.72 -0.31 -16.16
N ARG A 94 -6.56 -0.95 -16.29
CA ARG A 94 -5.67 -0.87 -17.46
C ARG A 94 -5.78 -2.11 -18.35
N PRO A 95 -5.46 -2.01 -19.67
CA PRO A 95 -5.48 -3.17 -20.57
C PRO A 95 -4.63 -4.34 -20.05
N ASN A 96 -3.44 -4.02 -19.54
CA ASN A 96 -2.63 -4.92 -18.73
C ASN A 96 -2.66 -4.38 -17.31
N GLY A 97 -3.28 -5.12 -16.39
CA GLY A 97 -3.46 -4.73 -15.00
C GLY A 97 -2.16 -4.83 -14.19
N ILE A 98 -1.10 -4.14 -14.62
CA ILE A 98 0.22 -4.16 -14.00
C ILE A 98 0.43 -2.86 -13.22
N GLY A 99 0.75 -3.00 -11.94
CA GLY A 99 1.23 -1.95 -11.06
C GLY A 99 2.75 -2.00 -10.91
N ILE A 100 3.32 -0.89 -10.45
CA ILE A 100 4.73 -0.76 -10.12
C ILE A 100 4.88 -0.02 -8.79
N SER A 101 5.76 -0.50 -7.91
CA SER A 101 6.07 0.16 -6.64
C SER A 101 7.58 0.11 -6.36
N ALA A 102 8.18 1.25 -6.00
CA ALA A 102 9.54 1.32 -5.47
C ALA A 102 9.46 1.25 -3.96
N VAL A 103 9.98 0.16 -3.40
CA VAL A 103 9.88 -0.16 -1.96
C VAL A 103 11.26 -0.32 -1.35
N GLU A 104 11.36 -0.05 -0.06
CA GLU A 104 12.58 -0.28 0.71
C GLU A 104 12.80 -1.79 0.87
N LEU A 105 14.01 -2.26 0.58
CA LEU A 105 14.46 -3.62 0.88
C LEU A 105 15.23 -3.59 2.21
N LYS A 106 14.73 -4.30 3.21
CA LYS A 106 15.33 -4.41 4.54
C LYS A 106 16.27 -5.60 4.69
N GLY A 107 16.14 -6.60 3.83
CA GLY A 107 17.01 -7.76 3.79
C GLY A 107 16.30 -9.00 3.24
N VAL A 108 16.94 -10.14 3.40
CA VAL A 108 16.39 -11.46 3.06
C VAL A 108 16.19 -12.27 4.34
N SER A 109 15.08 -12.98 4.43
CA SER A 109 14.85 -13.98 5.49
C SER A 109 14.50 -15.35 4.88
N LYS A 110 14.61 -16.39 5.71
CA LYS A 110 14.29 -17.77 5.32
C LYS A 110 13.59 -18.50 6.45
N GLU A 111 12.48 -19.17 6.15
CA GLU A 111 11.75 -20.05 7.06
C GLU A 111 11.64 -21.44 6.43
N GLY A 112 12.31 -22.45 7.01
CA GLY A 112 12.40 -23.76 6.36
C GLY A 112 13.05 -23.62 4.98
N ASP A 113 12.36 -24.01 3.91
CA ASP A 113 12.81 -23.84 2.51
C ASP A 113 12.24 -22.59 1.81
N GLN A 114 11.46 -21.78 2.52
CA GLN A 114 10.83 -20.58 1.98
C GLN A 114 11.74 -19.36 2.14
N TYR A 115 12.05 -18.67 1.05
CA TYR A 115 12.73 -17.38 1.04
C TYR A 115 11.72 -16.23 1.04
N TYR A 116 12.08 -15.16 1.74
CA TYR A 116 11.35 -13.90 1.74
C TYR A 116 12.27 -12.71 1.51
N LEU A 117 11.76 -11.70 0.80
CA LEU A 117 12.34 -10.36 0.83
C LEU A 117 11.61 -9.55 1.89
N GLU A 118 12.33 -9.03 2.88
CA GLU A 118 11.78 -8.18 3.93
C GLU A 118 11.73 -6.74 3.43
N LEU A 119 10.56 -6.10 3.51
CA LEU A 119 10.29 -4.82 2.89
C LEU A 119 9.82 -3.75 3.90
N GLY A 120 10.09 -2.49 3.57
CA GLY A 120 9.52 -1.31 4.22
C GLY A 120 8.60 -0.52 3.31
N SER A 121 7.67 0.22 3.92
CA SER A 121 6.93 1.30 3.25
C SER A 121 6.12 0.87 2.02
N VAL A 122 5.52 -0.32 2.04
CA VAL A 122 4.78 -0.88 0.89
C VAL A 122 3.38 -0.28 0.72
N ASP A 123 2.84 -0.42 -0.50
CA ASP A 123 1.52 0.07 -0.92
C ASP A 123 0.71 -0.98 -1.71
N LEU A 124 0.84 -2.26 -1.35
CA LEU A 124 0.13 -3.37 -1.99
C LEU A 124 -0.77 -4.10 -0.99
N VAL A 125 -1.95 -4.52 -1.44
CA VAL A 125 -2.87 -5.35 -0.63
C VAL A 125 -2.20 -6.69 -0.33
N ASN A 126 -2.49 -7.24 0.85
CA ASN A 126 -2.08 -8.57 1.25
C ASN A 126 -2.54 -9.61 0.20
N GLY A 127 -1.66 -10.53 -0.17
CA GLY A 127 -1.93 -11.53 -1.20
C GLY A 127 -1.76 -11.05 -2.64
N THR A 128 -1.43 -9.77 -2.88
CA THR A 128 -1.23 -9.27 -4.24
C THR A 128 -0.09 -10.04 -4.95
N PRO A 129 -0.34 -10.58 -6.17
CA PRO A 129 0.67 -11.32 -6.92
C PRO A 129 1.77 -10.40 -7.48
N ILE A 130 3.03 -10.78 -7.28
CA ILE A 130 4.21 -10.13 -7.85
C ILE A 130 4.65 -10.92 -9.07
N ILE A 131 4.89 -10.21 -10.18
CA ILE A 131 5.29 -10.81 -11.46
C ILE A 131 6.76 -10.55 -11.80
N ASP A 132 7.39 -9.56 -11.17
CA ASP A 132 8.81 -9.27 -11.38
C ASP A 132 9.37 -8.41 -10.23
N ILE A 133 10.67 -8.55 -9.97
CA ILE A 133 11.41 -7.84 -8.93
C ILE A 133 12.72 -7.35 -9.56
N LYS A 134 13.00 -6.05 -9.46
CA LYS A 134 14.23 -5.46 -9.99
C LYS A 134 14.89 -4.55 -8.97
N PRO A 135 16.22 -4.44 -8.92
CA PRO A 135 16.86 -3.40 -8.12
C PRO A 135 16.44 -2.02 -8.60
N TYR A 136 16.19 -1.10 -7.66
CA TYR A 136 16.02 0.32 -7.97
C TYR A 136 17.41 0.93 -8.16
N ILE A 137 17.65 1.56 -9.31
CA ILE A 137 18.96 2.09 -9.71
C ILE A 137 18.91 3.63 -9.69
N PRO A 138 19.44 4.31 -8.65
CA PRO A 138 19.19 5.74 -8.45
C PRO A 138 19.58 6.64 -9.63
N TYR A 139 20.72 6.38 -10.29
CA TYR A 139 21.18 7.22 -11.40
C TYR A 139 20.28 7.13 -12.65
N SER A 140 19.51 6.04 -12.78
CA SER A 140 18.66 5.76 -13.94
C SER A 140 17.18 5.98 -13.63
N ASP A 141 16.74 5.59 -12.44
CA ASP A 141 15.32 5.54 -12.06
C ASP A 141 14.86 6.82 -11.33
N SER A 142 15.78 7.67 -10.90
CA SER A 142 15.48 8.96 -10.28
C SER A 142 15.61 10.09 -11.30
N ILE A 143 14.48 10.70 -11.65
CA ILE A 143 14.39 11.88 -12.51
C ILE A 143 13.89 13.03 -11.64
N THR A 144 14.82 13.79 -11.05
CA THR A 144 14.52 14.79 -10.01
C THR A 144 13.83 16.05 -10.55
N ASP A 145 13.88 16.28 -11.85
CA ASP A 145 13.25 17.39 -12.57
C ASP A 145 11.94 16.99 -13.28
N ALA A 146 11.45 15.77 -13.04
CA ALA A 146 10.18 15.31 -13.58
C ALA A 146 9.00 16.16 -13.08
N GLN A 147 8.05 16.44 -13.97
CA GLN A 147 6.81 17.15 -13.63
C GLN A 147 5.66 16.15 -13.40
N GLY A 148 5.00 16.23 -12.24
CA GLY A 148 3.95 15.30 -11.80
C GLY A 148 2.51 15.74 -12.15
N GLY A 149 2.33 16.93 -12.72
CA GLY A 149 1.01 17.44 -13.13
C GLY A 149 0.05 17.55 -11.95
N TYR A 150 -1.14 16.95 -12.04
CA TYR A 150 -2.12 16.94 -10.94
C TYR A 150 -1.68 16.11 -9.72
N ALA A 151 -0.55 15.41 -9.80
CA ALA A 151 -0.02 14.54 -8.76
C ALA A 151 1.28 15.05 -8.11
N GLU A 152 1.63 16.34 -8.29
CA GLU A 152 2.89 16.95 -7.85
C GLU A 152 3.19 16.79 -6.35
N GLN A 153 2.22 17.10 -5.49
CA GLN A 153 2.44 17.19 -4.04
C GLN A 153 2.04 15.92 -3.30
N GLU A 154 2.65 15.68 -2.14
CA GLU A 154 2.16 14.68 -1.21
C GLU A 154 0.75 15.03 -0.68
N PRO A 155 -0.09 14.03 -0.36
CA PRO A 155 -1.36 14.30 0.29
C PRO A 155 -1.18 14.98 1.66
N GLN A 156 -2.04 15.95 1.96
CA GLN A 156 -2.11 16.51 3.31
C GLN A 156 -2.45 15.42 4.34
N ARG A 157 -1.79 15.49 5.49
CA ARG A 157 -1.99 14.57 6.61
C ARG A 157 -2.91 15.19 7.66
N MET A 158 -3.84 14.40 8.18
CA MET A 158 -4.69 14.77 9.32
C MET A 158 -4.08 14.24 10.63
N ALA A 159 -4.34 14.95 11.73
CA ALA A 159 -4.03 14.43 13.05
C ALA A 159 -4.89 13.18 13.34
N VAL A 160 -4.29 12.17 13.97
CA VAL A 160 -4.99 10.95 14.37
C VAL A 160 -4.83 10.74 15.87
N THR A 161 -5.95 10.64 16.57
CA THR A 161 -6.03 10.34 17.99
C THR A 161 -6.70 8.99 18.23
N PHE A 162 -6.48 8.42 19.42
CA PHE A 162 -6.97 7.11 19.80
C PHE A 162 -7.80 7.25 21.08
N SER A 163 -8.98 6.65 21.11
CA SER A 163 -9.78 6.51 22.33
C SER A 163 -9.08 5.64 23.37
N ASP A 164 -9.54 5.67 24.62
CA ASP A 164 -8.99 4.82 25.66
C ASP A 164 -9.22 3.32 25.38
N ALA A 165 -10.38 2.97 24.81
CA ALA A 165 -10.66 1.60 24.38
C ALA A 165 -9.68 1.12 23.30
N ALA A 166 -9.41 1.96 22.29
CA ALA A 166 -8.43 1.64 21.26
C ALA A 166 -7.00 1.52 21.84
N ARG A 167 -6.62 2.38 22.78
CA ARG A 167 -5.31 2.31 23.45
C ARG A 167 -5.16 1.02 24.27
N GLN A 168 -6.19 0.58 24.97
CA GLN A 168 -6.17 -0.68 25.74
C GLN A 168 -5.92 -1.88 24.83
N MET A 169 -6.61 -1.96 23.69
CA MET A 169 -6.41 -3.03 22.71
C MET A 169 -4.98 -3.04 22.15
N LEU A 170 -4.44 -1.85 21.84
CA LEU A 170 -3.05 -1.72 21.38
C LEU A 170 -2.05 -2.16 22.46
N GLN A 171 -2.24 -1.76 23.71
CA GLN A 171 -1.34 -2.09 24.82
C GLN A 171 -1.31 -3.59 25.14
N ALA A 172 -2.40 -4.31 24.89
CA ALA A 172 -2.49 -5.76 25.10
C ALA A 172 -1.75 -6.57 24.02
N HIS A 173 -1.43 -5.98 22.87
CA HIS A 173 -0.78 -6.69 21.76
C HIS A 173 0.75 -6.52 21.79
N PRO A 174 1.56 -7.59 21.57
CA PRO A 174 3.03 -7.50 21.58
C PRO A 174 3.59 -6.44 20.62
N GLU A 175 3.02 -6.35 19.42
CA GLU A 175 3.41 -5.36 18.40
C GLU A 175 2.61 -4.05 18.47
N GLY A 176 1.88 -3.81 19.57
CA GLY A 176 0.92 -2.71 19.69
C GLY A 176 1.47 -1.34 19.33
N LYS A 177 2.72 -1.04 19.72
CA LYS A 177 3.38 0.23 19.40
C LYS A 177 3.58 0.43 17.89
N ILE A 178 4.05 -0.60 17.18
CA ILE A 178 4.29 -0.56 15.74
C ILE A 178 2.96 -0.47 15.00
N ARG A 179 2.00 -1.32 15.36
CA ARG A 179 0.66 -1.30 14.73
C ARG A 179 -0.05 0.03 14.95
N GLN A 180 0.09 0.65 16.13
CA GLN A 180 -0.43 1.99 16.38
C GLN A 180 0.17 3.04 15.44
N ALA A 181 1.48 2.97 15.19
CA ALA A 181 2.14 3.88 14.26
C ALA A 181 1.62 3.70 12.83
N VAL A 182 1.47 2.45 12.37
CA VAL A 182 0.89 2.13 11.06
C VAL A 182 -0.54 2.62 10.93
N ILE A 183 -1.41 2.36 11.93
CA ILE A 183 -2.80 2.86 11.93
C ILE A 183 -2.82 4.39 11.82
N ARG A 184 -1.99 5.07 12.61
CA ARG A 184 -1.89 6.54 12.57
C ARG A 184 -1.49 7.03 11.18
N GLU A 185 -0.46 6.46 10.59
CA GLU A 185 0.08 6.87 9.29
C GLU A 185 -0.86 6.58 8.12
N VAL A 186 -1.57 5.44 8.16
CA VAL A 186 -2.62 5.09 7.19
C VAL A 186 -3.77 6.07 7.29
N LEU A 187 -4.35 6.23 8.49
CA LEU A 187 -5.53 7.07 8.68
C LEU A 187 -5.21 8.55 8.41
N ALA A 188 -4.02 9.03 8.74
CA ALA A 188 -3.60 10.41 8.49
C ALA A 188 -3.76 10.83 7.02
N GLN A 189 -3.76 9.91 6.06
CA GLN A 189 -3.98 10.22 4.64
C GLN A 189 -5.45 10.50 4.27
N ASP A 190 -6.36 10.40 5.24
CA ASP A 190 -7.82 10.43 5.09
C ASP A 190 -8.28 9.43 4.02
N PRO A 191 -8.47 8.14 4.38
CA PRO A 191 -8.83 7.09 3.44
C PRO A 191 -10.25 7.29 2.86
N ARG A 192 -11.06 8.20 3.41
CA ARG A 192 -12.42 8.47 2.92
C ARG A 192 -12.43 8.79 1.42
N PRO A 193 -13.55 8.47 0.72
CA PRO A 193 -13.72 8.85 -0.67
C PRO A 193 -13.49 10.35 -0.88
N ALA A 194 -12.86 10.73 -1.99
CA ALA A 194 -12.43 12.11 -2.25
C ALA A 194 -13.57 13.14 -2.14
N TYR A 195 -14.80 12.77 -2.52
CA TYR A 195 -15.97 13.66 -2.43
C TYR A 195 -16.44 13.94 -0.99
N LYS A 196 -15.93 13.21 0.01
CA LYS A 196 -16.16 13.46 1.44
C LYS A 196 -15.03 14.21 2.13
N LYS A 197 -13.89 14.40 1.45
CA LYS A 197 -12.78 15.17 2.02
C LYS A 197 -13.28 16.58 2.32
N HIS A 198 -12.85 17.13 3.46
CA HIS A 198 -13.24 18.45 3.99
C HIS A 198 -14.70 18.58 4.45
N ARG A 199 -15.46 17.48 4.57
CA ARG A 199 -16.76 17.48 5.26
C ARG A 199 -16.64 16.68 6.54
N ALA A 200 -17.00 17.28 7.67
CA ALA A 200 -17.25 16.52 8.88
C ALA A 200 -18.51 15.67 8.64
N ASP A 201 -18.46 14.39 9.03
CA ASP A 201 -19.65 13.59 9.17
C ASP A 201 -19.57 12.68 10.40
N ASP A 202 -20.71 12.45 11.05
CA ASP A 202 -20.82 11.58 12.22
C ASP A 202 -20.82 10.09 11.82
N LYS A 203 -20.39 9.79 10.60
CA LYS A 203 -20.38 8.42 10.09
C LYS A 203 -19.20 7.67 10.71
N LEU A 204 -19.50 6.49 11.24
CA LEU A 204 -18.48 5.53 11.63
C LEU A 204 -17.92 4.84 10.37
N TYR A 205 -16.61 4.96 10.17
CA TYR A 205 -15.87 4.24 9.14
C TYR A 205 -15.10 3.08 9.76
N ALA A 206 -14.71 2.13 8.92
CA ALA A 206 -13.83 1.04 9.30
C ALA A 206 -12.81 0.79 8.20
N VAL A 207 -11.61 0.36 8.59
CA VAL A 207 -10.58 -0.20 7.71
C VAL A 207 -10.04 -1.49 8.31
N ASN A 208 -9.75 -2.46 7.46
CA ASN A 208 -9.09 -3.70 7.86
C ASN A 208 -7.56 -3.58 7.71
N LEU A 209 -6.85 -3.63 8.84
CA LEU A 209 -5.39 -3.58 8.94
C LEU A 209 -4.90 -4.71 9.84
N TYR A 210 -3.93 -5.48 9.36
CA TYR A 210 -3.51 -6.75 9.97
C TYR A 210 -4.72 -7.68 10.12
N ASP A 211 -4.94 -8.19 11.32
CA ASP A 211 -6.09 -8.95 11.81
C ASP A 211 -7.11 -8.06 12.55
N TRP A 212 -7.06 -6.73 12.38
CA TRP A 212 -7.94 -5.78 13.08
C TRP A 212 -8.86 -4.95 12.17
N ASN A 213 -10.10 -4.82 12.62
CA ASN A 213 -11.08 -3.86 12.15
C ASN A 213 -10.92 -2.58 12.97
N VAL A 214 -10.36 -1.55 12.33
CA VAL A 214 -10.09 -0.25 12.96
C VAL A 214 -11.24 0.70 12.64
N LYS A 215 -12.05 1.01 13.66
CA LYS A 215 -13.22 1.88 13.53
C LYS A 215 -12.86 3.32 13.90
N PHE A 216 -13.22 4.27 13.04
CA PHE A 216 -12.87 5.67 13.23
C PHE A 216 -13.96 6.63 12.73
N THR A 217 -14.01 7.81 13.34
CA THR A 217 -14.78 8.97 12.88
C THR A 217 -13.85 10.09 12.42
N VAL A 218 -14.36 11.02 11.62
CA VAL A 218 -13.59 12.15 11.12
C VAL A 218 -14.34 13.44 11.38
N ASN A 219 -13.74 14.33 12.18
CA ASN A 219 -14.25 15.68 12.42
C ASN A 219 -13.41 16.72 11.63
N ALA A 220 -13.67 18.01 11.85
CA ALA A 220 -13.00 19.08 11.12
C ALA A 220 -11.48 19.15 11.36
N GLU A 221 -10.99 18.65 12.50
CA GLU A 221 -9.62 18.83 12.96
C GLU A 221 -8.80 17.53 12.94
N ALA A 222 -9.45 16.39 13.17
CA ALA A 222 -8.78 15.12 13.41
C ALA A 222 -9.62 13.91 13.02
N ILE A 223 -8.90 12.79 12.87
CA ILE A 223 -9.45 11.44 12.81
C ILE A 223 -9.36 10.84 14.20
N VAL A 224 -10.46 10.30 14.71
CA VAL A 224 -10.51 9.66 16.04
C VAL A 224 -10.73 8.17 15.85
N VAL A 225 -9.76 7.36 16.26
CA VAL A 225 -9.91 5.90 16.33
C VAL A 225 -10.77 5.57 17.54
N ASN A 226 -12.00 5.11 17.30
CA ASN A 226 -12.99 4.84 18.34
C ASN A 226 -12.78 3.47 18.96
N ALA A 227 -12.50 2.44 18.14
CA ALA A 227 -12.33 1.06 18.57
C ALA A 227 -11.40 0.30 17.61
N ILE A 228 -10.75 -0.74 18.13
CA ILE A 228 -9.93 -1.69 17.38
C ILE A 228 -10.40 -3.07 17.81
N GLU A 229 -10.87 -3.87 16.87
CA GLU A 229 -11.48 -5.18 17.13
C GLU A 229 -10.82 -6.24 16.23
N PRO A 230 -10.57 -7.47 16.71
CA PRO A 230 -10.17 -8.58 15.84
C PRO A 230 -11.27 -8.92 14.82
N PHE A 231 -10.90 -9.44 13.64
CA PHE A 231 -11.87 -9.99 12.67
C PHE A 231 -11.36 -11.25 11.98
#